data_AF-A0A381WGH2-F1
#
_entry.id   AF-A0A381WGH2-F1
#
_cell.length_a   1.000
_cell.length_b   1.000
_cell.length_c   1.000
_cell.angle_alpha   90.00
_cell.angle_beta   90.00
_cell.angle_gamma   90.00
#
_symmetry.space_group_name_H-M   'P 1'
#
loop_
_entity.id
_entity.type
_entity.pdbx_description
1 polymer ?
#
loop_
_entity_poly.entity_id
_entity_poly.type
_entity_poly.pdbx_seq_one_letter_code
_entity_poly.pdbx_strand_id
1 'polypeptide(L)'
;VPSEQIIKTVADLRATIRHHEERYYVLHDPEISDAEFDQLLHQLTMLETAYPELVTTHSPTQRVSGRPVEGFSSVDHVVPMLSLDNAYDEAQLEAFDDRVHKVLELGQDE
;
A
#
# COMPACT_ATOMS: atom_id res chain seq x y z
N VAL A 1 11.46 19.99 -2.00
CA VAL A 1 10.65 20.60 -0.91
C VAL A 1 9.22 20.66 -1.40
N PRO A 2 8.33 19.86 -0.82
CA PRO A 2 6.93 19.78 -1.23
C PRO A 2 6.21 21.07 -0.82
N SER A 3 5.18 21.44 -1.57
CA SER A 3 4.32 22.57 -1.18
C SER A 3 3.53 22.23 0.09
N GLU A 4 3.11 23.26 0.83
CA GLU A 4 2.24 23.07 2.00
C GLU A 4 0.96 22.30 1.65
N GLN A 5 0.43 22.53 0.44
CA GLN A 5 -0.72 21.81 -0.07
C GLN A 5 -0.45 20.31 -0.23
N ILE A 6 0.72 19.92 -0.74
CA ILE A 6 1.09 18.50 -0.88
C ILE A 6 1.25 17.83 0.48
N ILE A 7 1.90 18.52 1.43
CA ILE A 7 2.08 18.02 2.80
C ILE A 7 0.71 17.74 3.44
N LYS A 8 -0.23 18.68 3.26
CA LYS A 8 -1.60 18.53 3.75
C LYS A 8 -2.32 17.36 3.06
N THR A 9 -2.26 17.26 1.74
CA THR A 9 -2.87 16.15 1.00
C THR A 9 -2.36 14.79 1.46
N VAL A 10 -1.05 14.64 1.68
CA VAL A 10 -0.45 13.40 2.19
C VAL A 10 -0.95 13.09 3.60
N ALA A 11 -1.06 14.09 4.47
CA ALA A 11 -1.58 13.91 5.82
C ALA A 11 -3.06 13.47 5.81
N ASP A 12 -3.88 14.10 4.95
CA ASP A 12 -5.29 13.79 4.79
C ASP A 12 -5.49 12.37 4.23
N LEU A 13 -4.76 12.00 3.16
CA LEU A 13 -4.78 10.63 2.60
C LEU A 13 -4.43 9.58 3.65
N ARG A 14 -3.37 9.81 4.44
CA ARG A 14 -2.98 8.89 5.52
C ARG A 14 -4.07 8.75 6.58
N ALA A 15 -4.78 9.83 6.91
CA ALA A 15 -5.88 9.79 7.87
C ALA A 15 -7.08 9.01 7.33
N THR A 16 -7.47 9.28 6.08
CA THR A 16 -8.58 8.59 5.40
C THR A 16 -8.31 7.09 5.24
N ILE A 17 -7.11 6.71 4.81
CA ILE A 17 -6.73 5.30 4.68
C ILE A 17 -6.82 4.59 6.04
N ARG A 18 -6.26 5.18 7.10
CA ARG A 18 -6.34 4.58 8.46
C ARG A 18 -7.77 4.41 8.97
N HIS A 19 -8.65 5.37 8.67
CA HIS A 19 -10.07 5.26 9.00
C HIS A 19 -10.67 4.02 8.33
N HIS A 20 -10.46 3.86 7.02
CA HIS A 20 -11.00 2.70 6.29
C HIS A 20 -10.32 1.37 6.68
N GLU A 21 -9.04 1.37 7.04
CA GLU A 21 -8.37 0.20 7.63
C GLU A 21 -9.05 -0.22 8.94
N GLU A 22 -9.39 0.71 9.83
CA GLU A 22 -10.10 0.41 11.07
C GLU A 22 -11.50 -0.15 10.79
N ARG A 23 -12.24 0.46 9.85
CA ARG A 23 -13.56 -0.02 9.41
C ARG A 23 -13.51 -1.44 8.86
N TYR A 24 -12.47 -1.76 8.09
CA TYR A 24 -12.28 -3.08 7.47
C TYR A 24 -11.76 -4.14 8.46
N TYR A 25 -10.63 -3.88 9.12
CA TYR A 25 -9.92 -4.88 9.93
C TYR A 25 -10.46 -5.02 11.35
N VAL A 26 -10.98 -3.95 11.95
CA VAL A 26 -11.39 -3.94 13.37
C VAL A 26 -12.91 -4.01 13.50
N LEU A 27 -13.62 -3.17 12.76
CA LEU A 27 -15.07 -3.03 12.89
C LEU A 27 -15.85 -3.98 11.97
N HIS A 28 -15.19 -4.59 10.99
CA HIS A 28 -15.78 -5.47 9.98
C HIS A 28 -17.01 -4.86 9.28
N ASP A 29 -16.96 -3.56 9.03
CA ASP A 29 -18.06 -2.77 8.47
C ASP A 29 -17.47 -1.70 7.53
N PRO A 30 -16.95 -2.13 6.36
CA PRO A 30 -16.30 -1.23 5.41
C PRO A 30 -17.29 -0.24 4.79
N GLU A 31 -16.85 1.02 4.65
CA GLU A 31 -17.66 2.10 4.07
C GLU A 31 -17.43 2.31 2.58
N ILE A 32 -16.31 1.81 2.06
CA ILE A 32 -15.88 1.92 0.68
C ILE A 32 -15.51 0.55 0.14
N SER A 33 -15.58 0.39 -1.17
CA SER A 33 -15.12 -0.81 -1.87
C SER A 33 -13.59 -0.93 -1.85
N ASP A 34 -13.10 -2.15 -2.05
CA ASP A 34 -11.66 -2.43 -2.16
C ASP A 34 -11.02 -1.58 -3.28
N ALA A 35 -11.71 -1.39 -4.41
CA ALA A 35 -11.21 -0.56 -5.51
C ALA A 35 -11.07 0.93 -5.14
N GLU A 36 -11.98 1.47 -4.32
CA GLU A 36 -11.87 2.85 -3.82
C GLU A 36 -10.72 2.98 -2.82
N PHE A 37 -10.54 1.97 -1.96
CA PHE A 37 -9.41 1.93 -1.03
C PHE A 37 -8.08 1.88 -1.76
N ASP A 38 -7.97 1.01 -2.77
CA ASP A 38 -6.79 0.88 -3.61
C ASP A 38 -6.44 2.19 -4.33
N GLN A 39 -7.43 2.96 -4.79
CA GLN A 39 -7.21 4.28 -5.38
C GLN A 39 -6.60 5.27 -4.37
N LEU A 40 -7.05 5.27 -3.12
CA LEU A 40 -6.48 6.12 -2.06
C LEU A 40 -5.02 5.72 -1.79
N LEU A 41 -4.76 4.42 -1.68
CA LEU A 41 -3.42 3.91 -1.42
C LEU A 41 -2.49 4.22 -2.59
N HIS A 42 -2.95 4.04 -3.83
CA HIS A 42 -2.18 4.37 -5.03
C HIS A 42 -1.84 5.87 -5.10
N GLN A 43 -2.79 6.76 -4.81
CA GLN A 43 -2.54 8.20 -4.75
C GLN A 43 -1.47 8.56 -3.70
N LEU A 44 -1.53 7.94 -2.51
CA LEU A 44 -0.53 8.14 -1.48
C LEU A 44 0.85 7.65 -1.93
N THR A 45 0.93 6.45 -2.53
CA THR A 45 2.17 5.89 -3.07
C THR A 45 2.79 6.78 -4.15
N MET A 46 1.97 7.33 -5.05
CA MET A 46 2.44 8.26 -6.09
C MET A 46 3.05 9.53 -5.49
N LEU A 47 2.39 10.12 -4.47
CA LEU A 47 2.91 11.32 -3.81
C LEU A 47 4.19 11.04 -3.02
N GLU A 48 4.26 9.91 -2.33
CA GLU A 48 5.45 9.50 -1.58
C GLU A 48 6.64 9.14 -2.48
N THR A 49 6.37 8.58 -3.67
CA THR A 49 7.39 8.34 -4.69
C THR A 49 7.92 9.65 -5.26
N ALA A 50 7.04 10.63 -5.50
CA ALA A 50 7.41 11.95 -6.01
C ALA A 50 8.14 12.81 -4.96
N TYR A 51 7.84 12.60 -3.67
CA TYR A 51 8.42 13.33 -2.54
C TYR A 51 8.92 12.37 -1.46
N PRO A 52 10.09 11.73 -1.67
CA PRO A 52 10.66 10.77 -0.71
C PRO A 52 10.87 11.34 0.70
N GLU A 53 11.04 12.66 0.82
CA GLU A 53 11.16 13.35 2.12
C GLU A 53 9.89 13.27 2.98
N LEU A 54 8.75 12.90 2.40
CA LEU A 54 7.47 12.76 3.11
C LEU A 54 7.24 11.35 3.64
N VAL A 55 8.01 10.34 3.20
CA VAL A 55 7.85 8.95 3.62
C VAL A 55 8.15 8.81 5.12
N THR A 56 7.28 8.13 5.84
CA THR A 56 7.44 7.86 7.27
C THR A 56 7.28 6.36 7.53
N THR A 57 7.94 5.84 8.56
CA THR A 57 7.83 4.43 8.99
C THR A 57 6.43 4.01 9.43
N HIS A 58 5.56 4.98 9.69
CA HIS A 58 4.16 4.77 10.07
C HIS A 58 3.17 5.06 8.94
N SER A 59 3.66 5.28 7.72
CA SER A 59 2.77 5.44 6.56
C SER A 59 2.09 4.11 6.23
N PRO A 60 0.80 4.12 5.81
CA PRO A 60 0.11 2.91 5.35
C PRO A 60 0.87 2.16 4.23
N THR A 61 1.57 2.89 3.36
CA THR A 61 2.39 2.31 2.26
C THR A 61 3.61 1.51 2.74
N GLN A 62 4.00 1.66 4.00
CA GLN A 62 5.18 1.00 4.60
C GLN A 62 4.79 -0.20 5.49
N ARG A 63 3.49 -0.52 5.58
CA ARG A 63 2.97 -1.56 6.46
C ARG A 63 2.28 -2.66 5.65
N VAL A 64 2.42 -3.89 6.13
CA VAL A 64 1.80 -5.08 5.52
C VAL A 64 0.37 -5.31 6.04
N SER A 65 -0.01 -4.67 7.15
CA SER A 65 -1.32 -4.88 7.79
C SER A 65 -1.74 -3.67 8.64
N GLY A 66 -3.03 -3.66 9.00
CA GLY A 66 -3.64 -2.71 9.91
C GLY A 66 -3.12 -2.84 11.36
N ARG A 67 -3.88 -2.26 12.30
CA ARG A 67 -3.56 -2.34 13.73
C ARG A 67 -3.87 -3.75 14.27
N PRO A 68 -3.02 -4.33 15.13
CA PRO A 68 -3.34 -5.58 15.81
C PRO A 68 -4.64 -5.47 16.61
N VAL A 69 -5.46 -6.53 16.58
CA VAL A 69 -6.69 -6.62 17.37
C VAL A 69 -6.36 -6.66 18.86
N GLU A 70 -7.10 -5.90 19.66
CA GLU A 70 -6.95 -5.87 21.11
C GLU A 70 -7.53 -7.14 21.75
N GLY A 71 -6.95 -7.60 22.88
CA GLY A 71 -7.42 -8.78 23.60
C GLY A 71 -6.63 -10.08 23.32
N PHE A 72 -5.67 -10.05 22.40
CA PHE A 72 -4.73 -11.15 22.16
C PHE A 72 -3.30 -10.70 22.43
N SER A 73 -2.46 -11.61 22.93
CA SER A 73 -1.01 -11.37 23.03
C SER A 73 -0.36 -11.42 21.65
N SER A 74 0.43 -10.41 21.30
CA SER A 74 1.25 -10.44 20.09
C SER A 74 2.32 -11.54 20.18
N VAL A 75 2.59 -12.19 19.06
CA VAL A 75 3.66 -13.18 18.91
C VAL A 75 4.51 -12.82 17.71
N ASP A 76 5.81 -13.09 17.79
CA ASP A 76 6.72 -12.84 16.67
C ASP A 76 6.60 -13.95 15.63
N HIS A 77 6.42 -13.56 14.37
CA HIS A 77 6.46 -14.50 13.25
C HIS A 77 7.90 -14.95 12.99
N VAL A 78 8.12 -16.26 12.86
CA VAL A 78 9.46 -16.86 12.59
C VAL A 78 10.05 -16.36 11.26
N VAL A 79 9.17 -16.04 10.31
CA VAL A 79 9.51 -15.45 9.01
C VAL A 79 8.62 -14.21 8.82
N PRO A 80 9.13 -13.09 8.26
CA PRO A 80 8.32 -11.92 8.01
C PRO A 80 7.08 -12.23 7.16
N MET A 81 5.93 -11.69 7.57
CA MET A 81 4.76 -11.64 6.69
C MET A 81 4.99 -10.56 5.63
N LEU A 82 4.71 -10.90 4.37
CA LEU A 82 4.79 -9.99 3.23
C LEU A 82 3.38 -9.71 2.69
N SER A 83 3.23 -8.58 1.99
CA SER A 83 2.07 -8.30 1.14
C SER A 83 2.40 -8.61 -0.32
N LEU A 84 1.38 -8.54 -1.17
CA LEU A 84 1.52 -8.52 -2.61
C LEU A 84 1.39 -7.07 -3.10
N ASP A 85 2.19 -6.69 -4.09
CA ASP A 85 1.94 -5.46 -4.84
C ASP A 85 0.74 -5.64 -5.77
N ASN A 86 0.05 -4.55 -6.07
CA ASN A 86 -1.11 -4.53 -6.95
C ASN A 86 -0.73 -4.17 -8.40
N ALA A 87 -1.54 -4.66 -9.34
CA ALA A 87 -1.57 -4.18 -10.73
C ALA A 87 -3.01 -3.75 -11.04
N TYR A 88 -3.17 -2.54 -11.59
CA TYR A 88 -4.48 -1.91 -11.82
C TYR A 88 -4.89 -1.87 -13.29
N ASP A 89 -3.95 -2.17 -14.18
CA ASP A 89 -4.17 -2.23 -15.62
C ASP A 89 -3.30 -3.33 -16.25
N GLU A 90 -3.61 -3.65 -17.50
CA GLU A 90 -2.94 -4.70 -18.26
C GLU A 90 -1.44 -4.39 -18.47
N ALA A 91 -1.09 -3.13 -18.70
CA ALA A 91 0.29 -2.71 -18.90
C ALA A 91 1.16 -2.90 -17.64
N GLN A 92 0.60 -2.69 -16.46
CA GLN A 92 1.27 -2.96 -15.19
C GLN A 92 1.48 -4.46 -14.96
N LEU A 93 0.54 -5.28 -15.40
CA LEU A 93 0.65 -6.74 -15.34
C LEU A 93 1.72 -7.25 -16.32
N GLU A 94 1.73 -6.77 -17.56
CA GLU A 94 2.80 -7.05 -18.53
C GLU A 94 4.17 -6.61 -18.01
N ALA A 95 4.26 -5.42 -17.44
CA ALA A 95 5.51 -4.95 -16.84
C ALA A 95 5.96 -5.81 -15.65
N PHE A 96 5.03 -6.42 -14.90
CA PHE A 96 5.37 -7.39 -13.87
C PHE A 96 5.91 -8.68 -14.48
N ASP A 97 5.26 -9.21 -15.50
CA ASP A 97 5.70 -10.39 -16.24
C ASP A 97 7.12 -10.21 -16.82
N ASP A 98 7.38 -9.08 -17.48
CA ASP A 98 8.71 -8.71 -17.99
C ASP A 98 9.79 -8.70 -16.88
N ARG A 99 9.45 -8.18 -15.69
CA ARG A 99 10.37 -8.18 -14.54
C ARG A 99 10.67 -9.61 -14.07
N VAL A 100 9.66 -10.48 -14.03
CA VAL A 100 9.82 -11.88 -13.62
C VAL A 100 10.69 -12.63 -14.64
N HIS A 101 10.40 -12.51 -15.93
CA HIS A 101 11.20 -13.12 -17.00
C HIS A 101 12.67 -12.68 -16.94
N LYS A 102 12.91 -11.38 -16.75
CA LYS A 102 14.26 -10.84 -16.59
C LYS A 102 14.99 -11.41 -15.37
N VAL A 103 14.31 -11.57 -14.24
CA VAL A 103 14.90 -12.14 -13.02
C VAL A 103 15.21 -13.62 -13.16
N LEU A 104 14.39 -14.35 -13.92
CA LEU A 104 14.56 -15.78 -14.18
C LEU A 104 15.49 -16.08 -15.37
N GLU A 105 16.04 -15.05 -16.03
CA GLU A 105 16.83 -15.16 -17.26
C GLU A 105 16.12 -15.93 -18.38
N LEU A 106 14.78 -15.89 -18.36
CA LEU A 106 13.95 -16.43 -19.44
C LEU A 106 14.00 -15.42 -20.58
N GLY A 107 14.42 -15.86 -21.78
CA GLY A 107 14.32 -15.04 -22.98
C GLY A 107 12.87 -14.64 -23.25
N GLN A 108 12.63 -13.56 -23.99
CA GLN A 108 11.27 -13.26 -24.43
C GLN A 108 10.81 -14.37 -25.38
N ASP A 109 9.86 -15.18 -24.92
CA ASP A 109 9.14 -16.11 -25.79
C ASP A 109 8.30 -15.26 -26.76
N GLU A 110 8.63 -15.32 -28.05
CA GLU A 110 7.88 -14.67 -29.14
C GLU A 110 6.43 -15.20 -29.26
#